data_AF-A0A9P5AE03-F1
#
_entry.id   AF-A0A9P5AE03-F1
#
_cell.length_a   1.000
_cell.length_b   1.000
_cell.length_c   1.000
_cell.angle_alpha   90.00
_cell.angle_beta   90.00
_cell.angle_gamma   90.00
#
_symmetry.space_group_name_H-M   'P 1'
#
loop_
_entity.id
_entity.type
_entity.pdbx_description
1 polymer ?
#
loop_
_entity_poly.entity_id
_entity_poly.type
_entity_poly.pdbx_seq_one_letter_code
_entity_poly.pdbx_strand_id
1 'polypeptide(L)'
;MVTHVAVLDDYHGLASSHFAKLDASQYSIQYFPTTLRPYNHPATLQAEKDELVQRLEPFEVIATMRERTPFPKELIERLPRLKLLLSGGRHNKAIDTDACRSRGIPITGSDAKMATVSTLEHVITLILAACRDIPQNDAAIKAGEWQTSLVTGVTGKTLGVVGLGRLGSSVARIMSTAFGMKILCWSSNLTQSIADEQAKAQGLPVDGPDGDKMFKFTAHGV
;
A
#
# COMPACT_ATOMS: atom_id res chain seq x y z
N MET A 1 6.63 -36.30 -1.10
CA MET A 1 6.73 -35.39 -2.26
C MET A 1 6.96 -34.00 -1.70
N VAL A 2 8.01 -33.31 -2.16
CA VAL A 2 8.37 -31.97 -1.68
C VAL A 2 7.48 -30.93 -2.36
N THR A 3 6.96 -29.97 -1.62
CA THR A 3 6.17 -28.84 -2.13
C THR A 3 7.10 -27.69 -2.50
N HIS A 4 7.03 -27.20 -3.73
CA HIS A 4 7.84 -26.07 -4.19
C HIS A 4 7.12 -24.75 -3.94
N VAL A 5 7.83 -23.83 -3.28
CA VAL A 5 7.33 -22.51 -2.92
C VAL A 5 8.17 -21.43 -3.58
N ALA A 6 7.54 -20.55 -4.36
CA ALA A 6 8.17 -19.33 -4.85
C ALA A 6 7.85 -18.18 -3.91
N VAL A 7 8.85 -17.39 -3.53
CA VAL A 7 8.68 -16.13 -2.79
C VAL A 7 9.07 -14.99 -3.70
N LEU A 8 8.09 -14.18 -4.11
CA LEU A 8 8.26 -13.09 -5.05
C LEU A 8 8.49 -11.76 -4.34
N ASP A 9 9.23 -10.90 -5.02
CA ASP A 9 9.36 -9.47 -4.72
C ASP A 9 9.89 -9.18 -3.31
N ASP A 10 10.74 -10.07 -2.77
CA ASP A 10 11.40 -9.92 -1.47
C ASP A 10 12.71 -9.13 -1.60
N TYR A 11 12.60 -7.87 -2.05
CA TYR A 11 13.74 -6.97 -2.28
C TYR A 11 14.68 -6.82 -1.08
N HIS A 12 14.16 -6.99 0.13
CA HIS A 12 14.91 -6.78 1.38
C HIS A 12 15.34 -8.10 2.03
N GLY A 13 15.05 -9.26 1.42
CA GLY A 13 15.41 -10.58 1.95
C GLY A 13 14.74 -10.95 3.28
N LEU A 14 13.62 -10.31 3.62
CA LEU A 14 12.96 -10.44 4.91
C LEU A 14 12.24 -11.79 5.07
N ALA A 15 11.75 -12.35 3.97
CA ALA A 15 10.94 -13.56 3.99
C ALA A 15 11.77 -14.80 4.39
N SER A 16 13.07 -14.80 4.10
CA SER A 16 13.99 -15.90 4.41
C SER A 16 13.87 -16.39 5.85
N SER A 17 13.90 -15.47 6.82
CA SER A 17 13.78 -15.76 8.25
C SER A 17 12.46 -16.42 8.67
N HIS A 18 11.39 -16.21 7.90
CA HIS A 18 10.07 -16.77 8.16
C HIS A 18 9.92 -18.15 7.52
N PHE A 19 10.31 -18.30 6.25
CA PHE A 19 10.19 -19.55 5.51
C PHE A 19 11.23 -20.60 5.92
N ALA A 20 12.37 -20.20 6.49
CA ALA A 20 13.36 -21.12 7.07
C ALA A 20 12.83 -21.96 8.23
N LYS A 21 11.66 -21.62 8.79
CA LYS A 21 10.99 -22.37 9.85
C LYS A 21 10.20 -23.58 9.33
N LEU A 22 10.01 -23.69 8.02
CA LEU A 22 9.33 -24.81 7.40
C LEU A 22 10.26 -26.03 7.33
N ASP A 23 9.67 -27.23 7.42
CA ASP A 23 10.41 -28.48 7.30
C ASP A 23 10.98 -28.64 5.89
N ALA A 24 12.31 -28.59 5.77
CA ALA A 24 13.01 -28.71 4.48
C ALA A 24 12.83 -30.07 3.80
N SER A 25 12.41 -31.12 4.53
CA SER A 25 12.05 -32.40 3.92
C SER A 25 10.68 -32.37 3.21
N GLN A 26 9.85 -31.37 3.53
CA GLN A 26 8.51 -31.19 2.98
C GLN A 26 8.40 -30.00 2.02
N TYR A 27 9.25 -28.97 2.19
CA TYR A 27 9.17 -27.72 1.43
C TYR A 27 10.52 -27.33 0.83
N SER A 28 10.50 -26.93 -0.44
CA SER A 28 11.63 -26.32 -1.16
C SER A 28 11.28 -24.88 -1.50
N ILE A 29 12.05 -23.91 -1.00
CA ILE A 29 11.76 -22.49 -1.15
C ILE A 29 12.75 -21.86 -2.15
N GLN A 30 12.23 -21.11 -3.12
CA GLN A 30 13.03 -20.29 -4.03
C GLN A 30 12.60 -18.82 -3.92
N TYR A 31 13.59 -17.93 -3.79
CA TYR A 31 13.37 -16.49 -3.64
C TYR A 31 13.65 -15.75 -4.94
N PHE A 32 12.77 -14.83 -5.28
CA PHE A 32 12.86 -13.95 -6.45
C PHE A 32 12.83 -12.50 -5.95
N PRO A 33 13.99 -11.89 -5.62
CA PRO A 33 14.03 -10.59 -4.95
C PRO A 33 13.61 -9.43 -5.87
N THR A 34 13.59 -9.64 -7.19
CA THR A 34 13.27 -8.62 -8.19
C THR A 34 12.00 -8.98 -8.95
N THR A 35 11.11 -8.00 -9.11
CA THR A 35 9.89 -8.14 -9.89
C THR A 35 10.23 -8.16 -11.38
N LEU A 36 9.67 -9.14 -12.11
CA LEU A 36 9.59 -9.06 -13.56
C LEU A 36 8.55 -8.03 -13.98
N ARG A 37 8.61 -7.61 -15.23
CA ARG A 37 7.61 -6.70 -15.77
C ARG A 37 6.20 -7.26 -15.57
N PRO A 38 5.24 -6.47 -15.05
CA PRO A 38 3.90 -6.96 -14.74
C PRO A 38 3.20 -7.58 -15.96
N TYR A 39 2.60 -8.76 -15.79
CA TYR A 39 1.96 -9.51 -16.88
C TYR A 39 0.87 -8.70 -17.61
N ASN A 40 0.13 -7.87 -16.88
CA ASN A 40 -0.99 -7.06 -17.37
C ASN A 40 -0.58 -5.65 -17.83
N HIS A 41 0.71 -5.29 -17.79
CA HIS A 41 1.13 -3.97 -18.25
C HIS A 41 1.06 -3.90 -19.80
N PRO A 42 0.51 -2.82 -20.40
CA PRO A 42 0.26 -2.77 -21.84
C PRO A 42 1.48 -2.99 -22.72
N ALA A 43 2.65 -2.56 -22.24
CA ALA A 43 3.90 -2.69 -22.98
C ALA A 43 4.69 -3.97 -22.68
N THR A 44 4.16 -4.89 -21.85
CA THR A 44 4.81 -6.18 -21.56
C THR A 44 4.75 -7.08 -22.78
N LEU A 45 5.93 -7.45 -23.30
CA LEU A 45 6.09 -8.27 -24.49
C LEU A 45 5.72 -9.72 -24.19
N GLN A 46 5.32 -10.47 -25.23
CA GLN A 46 4.96 -11.88 -25.07
C GLN A 46 6.12 -12.71 -24.50
N ALA A 47 7.35 -12.45 -24.93
CA ALA A 47 8.53 -13.12 -24.38
C ALA A 47 8.72 -12.88 -22.87
N GLU A 48 8.44 -11.67 -22.36
CA GLU A 48 8.50 -11.36 -20.92
C GLU A 48 7.39 -12.09 -20.14
N LYS A 49 6.20 -12.21 -20.73
CA LYS A 49 5.09 -13.00 -20.16
C LYS A 49 5.44 -14.48 -20.08
N ASP A 50 6.06 -15.00 -21.13
CA ASP A 50 6.50 -16.39 -21.21
C ASP A 50 7.63 -16.68 -20.21
N GLU A 51 8.55 -15.74 -20.02
CA GLU A 51 9.58 -15.83 -18.98
C GLU A 51 8.97 -15.88 -17.58
N LEU A 52 7.97 -15.03 -17.29
CA LEU A 52 7.28 -15.06 -16.00
C LEU A 52 6.55 -16.39 -15.79
N VAL A 53 5.91 -16.94 -16.82
CA VAL A 53 5.27 -18.25 -16.74
C VAL A 53 6.31 -19.34 -16.50
N GLN A 54 7.38 -19.40 -17.28
CA GLN A 54 8.45 -20.38 -17.11
C GLN A 54 9.07 -20.31 -15.71
N ARG A 55 9.21 -19.09 -15.17
CA ARG A 55 9.72 -18.86 -13.81
C ARG A 55 8.79 -19.41 -12.73
N LEU A 56 7.47 -19.35 -12.92
CA LEU A 56 6.49 -19.69 -11.88
C LEU A 56 5.84 -21.07 -12.05
N GLU A 57 5.88 -21.64 -13.25
CA GLU A 57 5.28 -22.94 -13.60
C GLU A 57 5.68 -24.08 -12.67
N PRO A 58 6.94 -24.20 -12.19
CA PRO A 58 7.36 -25.31 -11.34
C PRO A 58 6.74 -25.33 -9.93
N PHE A 59 6.07 -24.27 -9.49
CA PHE A 59 5.71 -24.05 -8.09
C PHE A 59 4.24 -24.37 -7.78
N GLU A 60 4.01 -25.09 -6.68
CA GLU A 60 2.66 -25.31 -6.14
C GLU A 60 2.17 -24.15 -5.28
N VAL A 61 3.08 -23.46 -4.59
CA VAL A 61 2.75 -22.33 -3.72
C VAL A 61 3.51 -21.11 -4.20
N ILE A 62 2.82 -19.99 -4.33
CA ILE A 62 3.46 -18.72 -4.64
C ILE A 62 3.10 -17.71 -3.56
N ALA A 63 4.12 -17.17 -2.89
CA ALA A 63 4.02 -16.05 -1.98
C ALA A 63 4.34 -14.76 -2.71
N THR A 64 3.35 -13.88 -2.83
CA THR A 64 3.46 -12.57 -3.49
C THR A 64 3.39 -11.44 -2.48
N MET A 65 4.21 -10.42 -2.70
CA MET A 65 4.23 -9.23 -1.86
C MET A 65 3.28 -8.18 -2.42
N ARG A 66 2.14 -7.98 -1.72
CA ARG A 66 1.17 -6.92 -2.07
C ARG A 66 0.80 -7.03 -3.56
N GLU A 67 0.56 -5.90 -4.20
CA GLU A 67 0.14 -5.78 -5.59
C GLU A 67 1.33 -5.75 -6.59
N ARG A 68 2.57 -6.10 -6.18
CA ARG A 68 3.80 -5.94 -7.00
C ARG A 68 3.81 -6.82 -8.25
N THR A 69 3.59 -8.12 -8.08
CA THR A 69 3.40 -9.07 -9.19
C THR A 69 1.90 -9.38 -9.35
N PRO A 70 1.25 -8.93 -10.43
CA PRO A 70 -0.15 -9.24 -10.70
C PRO A 70 -0.34 -10.67 -11.20
N PHE A 71 -1.47 -11.28 -10.82
CA PHE A 71 -1.94 -12.58 -11.26
C PHE A 71 -3.28 -12.42 -12.00
N PRO A 72 -3.28 -11.91 -13.24
CA PRO A 72 -4.47 -11.92 -14.07
C PRO A 72 -4.83 -13.35 -14.49
N LYS A 73 -6.05 -13.55 -14.97
CA LYS A 73 -6.57 -14.85 -15.42
C LYS A 73 -5.61 -15.60 -16.35
N GLU A 74 -5.05 -14.91 -17.34
CA GLU A 74 -4.20 -15.52 -18.36
C GLU A 74 -2.88 -16.05 -17.78
N LEU A 75 -2.35 -15.39 -16.74
CA LEU A 75 -1.18 -15.92 -16.02
C LEU A 75 -1.60 -17.14 -15.19
N ILE A 76 -2.69 -17.02 -14.42
CA ILE A 76 -3.17 -18.12 -13.57
C ILE A 76 -3.42 -19.38 -14.40
N GLU A 77 -4.07 -19.29 -15.56
CA GLU A 77 -4.35 -20.44 -16.43
C GLU A 77 -3.09 -21.14 -16.95
N ARG A 78 -1.97 -20.41 -17.07
CA ARG A 78 -0.68 -20.94 -17.53
C ARG A 78 0.18 -21.54 -16.41
N LEU A 79 -0.31 -21.60 -15.18
CA LEU A 79 0.40 -22.17 -14.02
C LEU A 79 -0.30 -23.46 -13.54
N PRO A 80 -0.15 -24.60 -14.26
CA PRO A 80 -0.90 -25.82 -13.99
C PRO A 80 -0.67 -26.40 -12.59
N ARG A 81 0.52 -26.19 -12.02
CA ARG A 81 0.89 -26.71 -10.69
C ARG A 81 0.41 -25.86 -9.52
N LEU A 82 0.02 -24.61 -9.76
CA LEU A 82 -0.38 -23.66 -8.73
C LEU A 82 -1.57 -24.19 -7.92
N LYS A 83 -1.39 -24.30 -6.61
CA LYS A 83 -2.37 -24.79 -5.63
C LYS A 83 -2.68 -23.78 -4.52
N LEU A 84 -1.81 -22.78 -4.31
CA LEU A 84 -2.00 -21.78 -3.25
C LEU A 84 -1.31 -20.45 -3.59
N LEU A 85 -2.03 -19.35 -3.42
CA LEU A 85 -1.46 -18.00 -3.41
C LEU A 85 -1.43 -17.43 -1.99
N LEU A 86 -0.24 -17.09 -1.51
CA LEU A 86 -0.04 -16.33 -0.27
C LEU A 86 0.15 -14.85 -0.63
N SER A 87 -0.76 -13.97 -0.23
CA SER A 87 -0.67 -12.53 -0.49
C SER A 87 -0.33 -11.76 0.77
N GLY A 88 0.63 -10.85 0.70
CA GLY A 88 0.79 -9.83 1.73
C GLY A 88 -0.48 -8.98 1.83
N GLY A 89 -1.23 -9.06 2.93
CA GLY A 89 -2.51 -8.36 3.09
C GLY A 89 -3.72 -9.06 2.46
N ARG A 90 -4.89 -8.77 3.04
CA ARG A 90 -6.18 -9.42 2.75
C ARG A 90 -6.81 -9.05 1.40
N HIS A 91 -6.58 -7.84 0.90
CA HIS A 91 -7.20 -7.35 -0.33
C HIS A 91 -6.09 -7.05 -1.34
N ASN A 92 -6.06 -7.82 -2.43
CA ASN A 92 -5.09 -7.66 -3.50
C ASN A 92 -5.83 -7.66 -4.84
N LYS A 93 -6.06 -6.47 -5.39
CA LYS A 93 -6.78 -6.30 -6.67
C LYS A 93 -5.96 -6.76 -7.88
N ALA A 94 -4.68 -7.05 -7.68
CA ALA A 94 -3.82 -7.55 -8.74
C ALA A 94 -4.01 -9.05 -8.98
N ILE A 95 -4.77 -9.77 -8.14
CA ILE A 95 -5.09 -11.19 -8.29
C ILE A 95 -6.52 -11.34 -8.82
N ASP A 96 -6.68 -12.09 -9.91
CA ASP A 96 -7.98 -12.49 -10.43
C ASP A 96 -8.56 -13.60 -9.53
N THR A 97 -9.44 -13.21 -8.62
CA THR A 97 -10.05 -14.11 -7.64
C THR A 97 -11.01 -15.10 -8.27
N ASP A 98 -11.63 -14.75 -9.41
CA ASP A 98 -12.58 -15.62 -10.09
C ASP A 98 -11.84 -16.72 -10.84
N ALA A 99 -10.74 -16.39 -11.51
CA ALA A 99 -9.83 -17.38 -12.11
C ALA A 99 -9.26 -18.35 -11.05
N CYS A 100 -8.84 -17.83 -9.89
CA CYS A 100 -8.39 -18.68 -8.77
C CYS A 100 -9.51 -19.60 -8.29
N ARG A 101 -10.74 -19.07 -8.10
CA ARG A 101 -11.90 -19.85 -7.67
C ARG A 101 -12.26 -20.95 -8.67
N SER A 102 -12.30 -20.64 -9.97
CA SER A 102 -12.59 -21.61 -11.03
C SER A 102 -11.59 -22.76 -11.08
N ARG A 103 -10.33 -22.51 -10.68
CA ARG A 103 -9.29 -23.54 -10.58
C ARG A 103 -9.18 -24.19 -9.19
N GLY A 104 -9.99 -23.78 -8.21
CA GLY A 104 -9.91 -24.27 -6.84
C GLY A 104 -8.63 -23.85 -6.10
N ILE A 105 -8.01 -22.73 -6.48
CA ILE A 105 -6.78 -22.21 -5.88
C ILE A 105 -7.16 -21.26 -4.74
N PRO A 106 -6.99 -21.64 -3.46
CA PRO A 106 -7.16 -20.73 -2.34
C PRO A 106 -6.18 -19.56 -2.40
N ILE A 107 -6.66 -18.40 -1.93
CA ILE A 107 -5.86 -17.21 -1.66
C ILE A 107 -5.93 -16.95 -0.16
N THR A 108 -4.78 -16.83 0.51
CA THR A 108 -4.72 -16.46 1.92
C THR A 108 -3.63 -15.41 2.15
N GLY A 109 -3.70 -14.70 3.26
CA GLY A 109 -2.81 -13.58 3.52
C GLY A 109 -2.84 -13.08 4.96
N SER A 110 -1.90 -12.22 5.28
CA SER A 110 -1.79 -11.61 6.61
C SER A 110 -2.90 -10.58 6.87
N ASP A 111 -3.30 -10.47 8.14
CA ASP A 111 -4.28 -9.48 8.57
C ASP A 111 -3.75 -8.05 8.38
N ALA A 112 -4.56 -7.19 7.74
CA ALA A 112 -4.14 -5.86 7.28
C ALA A 112 -4.03 -4.79 8.39
N LYS A 113 -4.16 -5.16 9.68
CA LYS A 113 -4.23 -4.18 10.78
C LYS A 113 -2.93 -3.38 10.92
N MET A 114 -1.77 -4.03 10.93
CA MET A 114 -0.47 -3.36 11.12
C MET A 114 -0.06 -2.47 9.93
N ALA A 115 -0.33 -2.90 8.69
CA ALA A 115 -0.01 -2.12 7.48
C ALA A 115 -0.66 -0.72 7.45
N THR A 116 -1.76 -0.56 8.18
CA THR A 116 -2.53 0.70 8.19
C THR A 116 -1.83 1.79 8.99
N VAL A 117 -1.24 1.42 10.13
CA VAL A 117 -0.56 2.37 11.02
C VAL A 117 0.70 2.89 10.33
N SER A 118 1.52 1.97 9.78
CA SER A 118 2.73 2.34 9.04
C SER A 118 2.43 3.25 7.84
N THR A 119 1.37 2.97 7.07
CA THR A 119 0.99 3.84 5.94
C THR A 119 0.60 5.24 6.41
N LEU A 120 -0.15 5.34 7.50
CA LEU A 120 -0.53 6.62 8.09
C LEU A 120 0.69 7.43 8.56
N GLU A 121 1.60 6.80 9.29
CA GLU A 121 2.82 7.45 9.79
C GLU A 121 3.70 7.93 8.63
N HIS A 122 3.79 7.12 7.57
CA HIS A 122 4.52 7.48 6.37
C HIS A 122 3.92 8.69 5.66
N VAL A 123 2.59 8.77 5.51
CA VAL A 123 1.92 9.95 4.91
C VAL A 123 2.22 11.22 5.70
N ILE A 124 2.10 11.19 7.03
CA ILE A 124 2.39 12.35 7.88
C ILE A 124 3.85 12.76 7.75
N THR A 125 4.76 11.77 7.77
CA THR A 125 6.20 12.00 7.58
C THR A 125 6.49 12.69 6.26
N LEU A 126 5.89 12.23 5.15
CA LEU A 126 6.08 12.83 3.84
C LEU A 126 5.53 14.26 3.75
N ILE A 127 4.35 14.52 4.32
CA ILE A 127 3.78 15.88 4.37
C ILE A 127 4.75 16.83 5.09
N LEU A 128 5.23 16.44 6.27
CA LEU A 128 6.13 17.27 7.06
C LEU A 128 7.50 17.44 6.39
N ALA A 129 8.05 16.36 5.81
CA ALA A 129 9.31 16.41 5.09
C ALA A 129 9.25 17.34 3.88
N ALA A 130 8.14 17.33 3.13
CA ALA A 130 7.91 18.21 2.01
C ALA A 130 7.74 19.68 2.43
N CYS A 131 7.00 19.97 3.51
CA CYS A 131 6.85 21.35 3.97
C CYS A 131 8.14 21.92 4.58
N ARG A 132 9.03 21.06 5.07
CA ARG A 132 10.28 21.46 5.75
C ARG A 132 11.54 21.26 4.92
N ASP A 133 11.39 20.90 3.65
CA ASP A 133 12.49 20.62 2.71
C ASP A 133 13.60 19.76 3.34
N ILE A 134 13.21 18.73 4.11
CA ILE A 134 14.17 17.97 4.93
C ILE A 134 15.26 17.31 4.06
N PRO A 135 14.93 16.58 2.97
CA PRO A 135 15.96 15.97 2.14
C PRO A 135 16.90 16.98 1.48
N GLN A 136 16.37 18.14 1.06
CA GLN A 136 17.14 19.19 0.40
C GLN A 136 18.08 19.88 1.39
N ASN A 137 17.60 20.20 2.59
CA ASN A 137 18.42 20.81 3.64
C ASN A 137 19.52 19.86 4.15
N ASP A 138 19.24 18.55 4.26
CA ASP A 138 20.25 17.54 4.57
C ASP A 138 21.34 17.48 3.50
N ALA A 139 20.97 17.51 2.22
CA ALA A 139 21.93 17.53 1.12
C ALA A 139 22.79 18.82 1.12
N ALA A 140 22.17 19.98 1.36
CA ALA A 140 22.86 21.28 1.43
C ALA A 140 23.92 21.31 2.54
N ILE A 141 23.57 20.86 3.75
CA ILE A 141 24.53 20.80 4.87
C ILE A 141 25.70 19.87 4.54
N LYS A 142 25.44 18.71 3.91
CA LYS A 142 26.50 17.78 3.46
C LYS A 142 27.37 18.38 2.36
N ALA A 143 26.86 19.31 1.58
CA ALA A 143 27.61 20.07 0.59
C ALA A 143 28.38 21.28 1.17
N GLY A 144 28.28 21.53 2.49
CA GLY A 144 28.93 22.66 3.15
C GLY A 144 28.13 23.96 3.10
N GLU A 145 26.86 23.91 2.68
CA GLU A 145 25.96 25.05 2.63
C GLU A 145 25.18 25.19 3.95
N TRP A 146 24.75 26.41 4.29
CA TRP A 146 23.96 26.69 5.49
C TRP A 146 22.78 27.60 5.15
N GLN A 147 21.56 27.21 5.55
CA GLN A 147 20.31 27.95 5.35
C GLN A 147 20.06 28.36 3.89
N THR A 148 19.81 27.38 3.03
CA THR A 148 19.64 27.59 1.59
C THR A 148 18.22 28.03 1.18
N SER A 149 17.19 27.72 1.98
CA SER A 149 15.81 28.13 1.72
C SER A 149 15.00 28.43 2.98
N LEU A 150 13.89 29.16 2.81
CA LEU A 150 12.85 29.27 3.84
C LEU A 150 11.91 28.07 3.76
N VAL A 151 11.54 27.55 4.92
CA VAL A 151 10.63 26.40 5.04
C VAL A 151 9.20 26.83 5.32
N THR A 152 8.24 25.94 5.04
CA THR A 152 6.82 26.19 5.22
C THR A 152 6.30 25.54 6.52
N GLY A 153 5.71 26.36 7.39
CA GLY A 153 4.92 25.85 8.53
C GLY A 153 3.54 25.37 8.10
N VAL A 154 3.01 24.34 8.76
CA VAL A 154 1.70 23.73 8.40
C VAL A 154 0.51 24.27 9.22
N THR A 155 0.74 24.85 10.39
CA THR A 155 -0.31 25.34 11.27
C THR A 155 -1.18 26.41 10.61
N GLY A 156 -2.50 26.28 10.75
CA GLY A 156 -3.48 27.16 10.13
C GLY A 156 -3.70 26.94 8.63
N LYS A 157 -2.88 26.11 7.97
CA LYS A 157 -3.08 25.76 6.55
C LYS A 157 -4.14 24.67 6.39
N THR A 158 -4.58 24.48 5.16
CA THR A 158 -5.57 23.46 4.80
C THR A 158 -4.90 22.21 4.26
N LEU A 159 -5.24 21.05 4.82
CA LEU A 159 -4.92 19.74 4.26
C LEU A 159 -6.12 19.25 3.44
N GLY A 160 -5.89 19.01 2.15
CA GLY A 160 -6.83 18.31 1.28
C GLY A 160 -6.73 16.80 1.44
N VAL A 161 -7.84 16.14 1.79
CA VAL A 161 -7.94 14.69 1.98
C VAL A 161 -8.88 14.10 0.92
N VAL A 162 -8.27 13.54 -0.12
CA VAL A 162 -8.98 12.81 -1.19
C VAL A 162 -9.17 11.35 -0.75
N GLY A 163 -10.38 11.02 -0.29
CA GLY A 163 -10.74 9.74 0.28
C GLY A 163 -10.75 9.74 1.81
N LEU A 164 -11.90 10.06 2.41
CA LEU A 164 -12.10 10.06 3.87
C LEU A 164 -12.44 8.66 4.43
N GLY A 165 -11.68 7.64 4.01
CA GLY A 165 -11.77 6.29 4.57
C GLY A 165 -10.92 6.16 5.84
N ARG A 166 -10.69 4.92 6.29
CA ARG A 166 -9.94 4.61 7.53
C ARG A 166 -8.57 5.31 7.66
N LEU A 167 -7.80 5.35 6.56
CA LEU A 167 -6.50 6.05 6.54
C LEU A 167 -6.68 7.56 6.50
N GLY A 168 -7.49 8.07 5.57
CA GLY A 168 -7.71 9.51 5.37
C GLY A 168 -8.27 10.20 6.62
N SER A 169 -9.26 9.62 7.29
CA SER A 169 -9.82 10.19 8.52
C SER A 169 -8.84 10.15 9.70
N SER A 170 -7.98 9.13 9.77
CA SER A 170 -6.95 9.05 10.81
C SER A 170 -5.82 10.06 10.58
N VAL A 171 -5.40 10.28 9.32
CA VAL A 171 -4.45 11.36 8.96
C VAL A 171 -5.08 12.72 9.26
N ALA A 172 -6.32 12.95 8.80
CA ALA A 172 -7.06 14.18 9.04
C ALA A 172 -7.13 14.52 10.53
N ARG A 173 -7.47 13.53 11.37
CA ARG A 173 -7.51 13.69 12.83
C ARG A 173 -6.18 14.17 13.40
N ILE A 174 -5.07 13.54 13.02
CA ILE A 174 -3.75 13.91 13.57
C ILE A 174 -3.33 15.28 13.06
N MET A 175 -3.50 15.56 11.78
CA MET A 175 -3.10 16.83 11.18
C MET A 175 -3.94 17.99 11.71
N SER A 176 -5.21 17.79 12.04
CA SER A 176 -6.03 18.81 12.69
C SER A 176 -5.66 19.02 14.14
N THR A 177 -5.58 17.96 14.96
CA THR A 177 -5.38 18.10 16.41
C THR A 177 -3.95 18.43 16.82
N ALA A 178 -2.96 17.80 16.19
CA ALA A 178 -1.56 17.97 16.58
C ALA A 178 -0.87 19.12 15.85
N PHE A 179 -1.28 19.40 14.61
CA PHE A 179 -0.62 20.41 13.76
C PHE A 179 -1.48 21.66 13.51
N GLY A 180 -2.76 21.65 13.94
CA GLY A 180 -3.66 22.79 13.78
C GLY A 180 -4.03 23.07 12.33
N MET A 181 -4.07 22.04 11.48
CA MET A 181 -4.49 22.19 10.08
C MET A 181 -6.02 22.16 9.96
N LYS A 182 -6.55 22.94 9.02
CA LYS A 182 -7.94 22.83 8.57
C LYS A 182 -8.07 21.63 7.63
N ILE A 183 -9.14 20.85 7.74
CA ILE A 183 -9.33 19.67 6.88
C ILE A 183 -10.40 19.97 5.83
N LEU A 184 -10.01 19.83 4.57
CA LEU A 184 -10.93 19.79 3.44
C LEU A 184 -10.91 18.38 2.86
N CYS A 185 -12.06 17.76 2.64
CA CYS A 185 -12.14 16.36 2.22
C CYS A 185 -13.13 16.14 1.07
N TRP A 186 -12.82 15.15 0.23
CA TRP A 186 -13.61 14.78 -0.93
C TRP A 186 -13.54 13.27 -1.18
N SER A 187 -14.64 12.64 -1.58
CA SER A 187 -14.66 11.33 -2.24
C SER A 187 -15.95 11.21 -3.07
N SER A 188 -16.02 10.25 -4.01
CA SER A 188 -17.14 10.12 -4.94
C SER A 188 -18.52 10.01 -4.28
N ASN A 189 -18.56 9.42 -3.08
CA ASN A 189 -19.80 9.20 -2.31
C ASN A 189 -19.80 9.98 -0.98
N LEU A 190 -18.86 10.92 -0.79
CA LEU A 190 -18.79 11.70 0.44
C LEU A 190 -19.86 12.78 0.46
N THR A 191 -20.44 13.01 1.63
CA THR A 191 -21.29 14.15 1.93
C THR A 191 -20.77 14.80 3.21
N GLN A 192 -21.22 16.02 3.52
CA GLN A 192 -20.87 16.66 4.80
C GLN A 192 -21.34 15.80 5.98
N SER A 193 -22.52 15.17 5.90
CA SER A 193 -23.01 14.26 6.95
C SER A 193 -22.06 13.08 7.19
N ILE A 194 -21.57 12.44 6.12
CA ILE A 194 -20.62 11.33 6.25
C ILE A 194 -19.28 11.82 6.82
N ALA A 195 -18.83 13.02 6.43
CA ALA A 195 -17.62 13.62 7.00
C ALA A 195 -17.76 13.91 8.50
N ASP A 196 -18.92 14.41 8.93
CA ASP A 196 -19.25 14.66 10.34
C ASP A 196 -19.28 13.36 11.15
N GLU A 197 -19.84 12.28 10.59
CA GLU A 197 -19.79 10.94 11.19
C GLU A 197 -18.37 10.40 11.33
N GLN A 198 -17.51 10.62 10.32
CA GLN A 198 -16.11 10.25 10.40
C GLN A 198 -15.38 11.05 11.48
N ALA A 199 -15.64 12.35 11.62
CA ALA A 199 -15.06 13.16 12.70
C ALA A 199 -15.42 12.58 14.08
N LYS A 200 -16.70 12.26 14.30
CA LYS A 200 -17.17 11.62 15.54
C LYS A 200 -16.50 10.26 15.76
N ALA A 201 -16.41 9.42 14.73
CA ALA A 201 -15.75 8.11 14.82
C ALA A 201 -14.25 8.22 15.14
N GLN A 202 -13.63 9.36 14.82
CA GLN A 202 -12.26 9.70 15.19
C GLN A 202 -12.13 10.36 16.57
N GLY A 203 -13.23 10.48 17.32
CA GLY A 203 -13.26 11.11 18.65
C GLY A 203 -13.20 12.63 18.59
N LEU A 204 -13.55 13.24 17.45
CA LEU A 204 -13.54 14.69 17.26
C LEU A 204 -14.96 15.27 17.28
N PRO A 205 -15.12 16.55 17.66
CA PRO A 205 -16.37 17.26 17.44
C PRO A 205 -16.65 17.43 15.94
N VAL A 206 -17.91 17.69 15.61
CA VAL A 206 -18.33 17.98 14.23
C VAL A 206 -17.86 19.35 13.78
N ASP A 207 -17.94 20.33 14.68
CA ASP A 207 -17.52 21.70 14.43
C ASP A 207 -16.20 21.95 15.18
N GLY A 208 -15.28 22.64 14.53
CA GLY A 208 -14.01 23.06 15.07
C GLY A 208 -14.13 24.29 15.97
N PRO A 209 -13.01 24.72 16.59
CA PRO A 209 -13.00 25.83 17.55
C PRO A 209 -13.50 27.16 16.97
N ASP A 210 -13.31 27.36 15.67
CA ASP A 210 -13.68 28.59 14.96
C ASP A 210 -15.12 28.56 14.41
N GLY A 211 -15.90 27.51 14.71
CA GLY A 211 -17.25 27.31 14.17
C GLY A 211 -17.30 26.70 12.76
N ASP A 212 -16.15 26.54 12.10
CA ASP A 212 -15.99 25.79 10.84
C ASP A 212 -16.16 24.27 11.07
N LYS A 213 -16.51 23.51 10.03
CA LYS A 213 -16.54 22.04 10.12
C LYS A 213 -15.16 21.44 10.41
N MET A 214 -15.09 20.49 11.34
CA MET A 214 -13.87 19.76 11.69
C MET A 214 -13.30 19.06 10.47
N PHE A 215 -14.14 18.28 9.77
CA PHE A 215 -13.86 17.74 8.44
C PHE A 215 -14.81 18.38 7.44
N LYS A 216 -14.35 19.41 6.72
CA LYS A 216 -15.17 20.11 5.74
C LYS A 216 -15.23 19.32 4.43
N PHE A 217 -16.41 18.95 3.98
CA PHE A 217 -16.62 18.37 2.66
C PHE A 217 -16.59 19.46 1.58
N THR A 218 -16.02 19.15 0.43
CA THR A 218 -16.18 19.95 -0.80
C THR A 218 -16.76 19.08 -1.90
N ALA A 219 -17.69 19.62 -2.71
CA ALA A 219 -18.28 18.91 -3.84
C ALA A 219 -17.45 19.02 -5.14
N HIS A 220 -16.55 20.01 -5.20
CA HIS A 220 -15.70 20.29 -6.35
C HIS A 220 -14.24 20.06 -5.97
N GLY A 221 -13.50 19.32 -6.80
CA GLY A 221 -12.04 19.35 -6.76
C GLY A 221 -11.60 20.79 -6.95
N VAL A 222 -10.79 21.29 -6.04
CA VAL A 222 -10.20 22.63 -6.10
C VAL A 222 -9.34 22.76 -7.35
#